data_AF-A0A662FPM5-F1
#
_entry.id   AF-A0A662FPM5-F1
#
_cell.length_a   1.000
_cell.length_b   1.000
_cell.length_c   1.000
_cell.angle_alpha   90.00
_cell.angle_beta   90.00
_cell.angle_gamma   90.00
#
_symmetry.space_group_name_H-M   'P 1'
#
loop_
_entity.id
_entity.type
_entity.pdbx_description
1 polymer ?
#
loop_
_entity_poly.entity_id
_entity_poly.type
_entity_poly.pdbx_seq_one_letter_code
_entity_poly.pdbx_strand_id
1 'polypeptide(L)' 'MVVAELDERIIGYLHPSLCYRLFDGGSSAWIEDVFVLKKYRGYRVGTRLMEFAKEIAKKRGT' A
#
# COMPACT_ATOMS: atom_id res chain seq x y z
N MET A 1 -0.58 4.43 6.13
CA MET A 1 0.34 4.88 5.06
C MET A 1 1.51 3.92 4.98
N VAL A 2 1.92 3.52 3.77
CA VAL A 2 3.10 2.68 3.51
C VAL A 2 4.07 3.50 2.68
N VAL A 3 5.35 3.48 3.01
CA VAL A 3 6.40 4.22 2.28
C VAL A 3 7.47 3.26 1.78
N ALA A 4 8.02 3.57 0.61
CA ALA A 4 9.22 2.94 0.10
C ALA A 4 10.38 3.91 0.34
N GLU A 5 11.40 3.43 1.04
CA GLU A 5 12.59 4.20 1.40
C GLU A 5 13.84 3.55 0.80
N LEU A 6 14.75 4.39 0.31
CA LEU A 6 16.05 3.99 -0.19
C LEU A 6 17.04 5.10 0.14
N ASP A 7 18.17 4.75 0.76
CA ASP A 7 19.22 5.69 1.19
C ASP A 7 18.64 6.87 2.01
N GLU A 8 17.80 6.57 2.99
CA GLU A 8 17.12 7.55 3.87
C GLU A 8 16.19 8.53 3.11
N ARG A 9 15.82 8.20 1.87
CA ARG A 9 14.93 9.01 1.04
C ARG A 9 13.66 8.25 0.68
N ILE A 10 12.52 8.92 0.83
CA ILE A 10 11.24 8.39 0.37
C ILE A 10 11.22 8.42 -1.16
N ILE A 11 11.10 7.24 -1.76
CA ILE A 11 11.09 7.05 -3.21
C ILE A 11 9.69 6.76 -3.77
N GLY A 12 8.74 6.43 -2.89
CA GLY A 12 7.35 6.23 -3.22
C GLY A 12 6.50 6.04 -1.96
N TYR A 13 5.18 6.14 -2.12
CA TYR A 13 4.24 5.89 -1.05
C TYR A 13 2.96 5.25 -1.58
N LEU A 14 2.22 4.65 -0.65
CA LEU A 14 0.91 4.08 -0.86
C LEU A 14 0.01 4.44 0.33
N HIS A 15 -1.17 4.95 0.04
CA HIS A 15 -2.16 5.33 1.04
C HIS A 15 -3.35 4.36 1.01
N PRO A 16 -3.41 3.38 1.93
CA PRO A 16 -4.55 2.50 2.04
C PRO A 16 -5.57 3.06 3.05
N SER A 17 -6.82 3.17 2.61
CA SER A 17 -8.00 3.36 3.45
C SER A 17 -8.58 2.01 3.84
N LEU A 18 -8.74 1.74 5.12
CA LEU A 18 -9.42 0.53 5.59
C LEU A 18 -10.92 0.81 5.70
N CYS A 19 -11.69 0.04 4.97
CA CYS A 19 -13.14 0.13 4.95
C CYS A 19 -13.72 -1.16 5.53
N TYR A 20 -14.73 -1.01 6.40
CA TYR A 20 -15.52 -2.13 6.88
C TYR A 20 -16.65 -2.41 5.90
N ARG A 21 -16.77 -3.65 5.40
CA ARG A 21 -17.88 -4.01 4.52
C ARG A 21 -19.09 -4.40 5.35
N LEU A 22 -20.18 -3.66 5.15
CA LEU A 22 -21.44 -3.85 5.88
C LEU A 22 -22.12 -5.20 5.57
N PHE A 23 -21.85 -5.80 4.42
CA PHE A 23 -22.58 -6.98 3.94
C PHE A 23 -22.03 -8.31 4.42
N ASP A 24 -20.72 -8.41 4.67
CA ASP A 24 -20.08 -9.65 5.12
C ASP A 24 -19.27 -9.47 6.41
N GLY A 25 -19.33 -8.28 7.01
CA GLY A 25 -18.60 -7.94 8.22
C GLY A 25 -17.07 -7.99 8.06
N GLY A 26 -16.59 -8.10 6.82
CA GLY A 26 -15.18 -8.25 6.52
C GLY A 26 -14.47 -6.92 6.37
N SER A 27 -13.23 -6.83 6.86
CA SER A 27 -12.36 -5.70 6.55
C SER A 27 -11.95 -5.72 5.07
N SER A 28 -11.90 -4.57 4.42
CA SER A 28 -11.33 -4.37 3.08
C SER A 28 -10.35 -3.21 3.09
N ALA A 29 -9.31 -3.30 2.27
CA ALA A 29 -8.38 -2.20 2.04
C ALA A 29 -8.64 -1.60 0.66
N TRP A 30 -9.01 -0.32 0.63
CA TRP A 30 -9.07 0.49 -0.56
C TRP A 30 -7.76 1.27 -0.71
N ILE A 31 -7.23 1.35 -1.92
CA ILE A 31 -6.00 2.11 -2.19
C ILE A 31 -6.42 3.46 -2.78
N GLU A 32 -6.21 4.53 -2.03
CA GLU A 32 -6.52 5.90 -2.49
C GLU A 32 -5.46 6.35 -3.48
N ASP A 33 -4.20 6.29 -3.05
CA ASP A 33 -3.07 6.83 -3.80
C ASP A 33 -1.90 5.85 -3.83
N VAL A 34 -1.27 5.75 -4.99
CA VAL A 34 0.04 5.11 -5.18
C VAL A 34 0.91 6.03 -6.00
N PHE A 35 2.07 6.39 -5.46
CA PHE A 35 3.02 7.23 -6.15
C PHE A 35 4.43 6.69 -6.04
N VAL A 36 5.14 6.72 -7.17
CA VAL A 36 6.57 6.42 -7.25
C VAL A 36 7.25 7.52 -8.05
N LEU A 37 8.34 8.05 -7.50
CA LEU A 37 9.17 9.05 -8.17
C LEU A 37 9.59 8.54 -9.55
N LYS A 38 9.52 9.41 -10.56
CA LYS A 38 9.73 9.04 -11.97
C LYS A 38 11.02 8.25 -12.22
N LYS A 39 12.11 8.62 -11.55
CA LYS A 39 13.43 7.95 -11.65
C LYS A 39 13.46 6.51 -11.12
N TYR A 40 12.50 6.12 -10.28
CA TYR A 40 12.42 4.77 -9.69
C TYR A 40 11.27 3.94 -10.26
N ARG A 41 10.62 4.43 -11.33
CA ARG A 41 9.65 3.62 -12.09
C ARG A 41 10.41 2.57 -12.91
N GLY A 42 9.80 1.39 -13.12
CA GLY A 42 10.46 0.24 -13.77
C GLY A 42 11.19 -0.69 -12.80
N TYR A 43 11.53 -0.23 -11.59
CA TYR A 43 12.19 -1.05 -10.55
C TYR A 43 11.21 -1.84 -9.66
N ARG A 44 9.95 -2.01 -10.08
CA ARG A 44 8.90 -2.73 -9.34
C ARG A 44 8.61 -2.22 -7.92
N VAL A 45 8.98 -0.96 -7.61
CA VAL A 45 8.71 -0.33 -6.30
C VAL A 45 7.22 -0.31 -5.97
N GLY A 46 6.38 0.06 -6.95
CA GLY A 46 4.92 0.06 -6.78
C GLY A 46 4.33 -1.33 -6.50
N THR A 47 4.86 -2.37 -7.17
CA THR A 47 4.46 -3.76 -6.93
C THR A 47 4.74 -4.16 -5.49
N ARG A 48 5.94 -3.84 -5.00
CA ARG A 48 6.35 -4.18 -3.63
C ARG A 48 5.55 -3.41 -2.57
N LEU A 49 5.22 -2.15 -2.83
CA LEU A 49 4.31 -1.36 -2.00
C LEU A 49 2.93 -2.03 -1.90
N MET A 50 2.39 -2.51 -3.02
CA MET A 50 1.08 -3.16 -3.07
C MET A 50 1.06 -4.51 -2.35
N GLU A 51 2.10 -5.34 -2.54
CA GLU A 51 2.26 -6.61 -1.82
C GLU A 51 2.33 -6.38 -0.31
N PHE A 52 3.09 -5.37 0.12
CA PHE A 52 3.18 -5.03 1.54
C PHE A 52 1.84 -4.54 2.11
N ALA A 53 1.11 -3.70 1.36
CA ALA A 53 -0.23 -3.25 1.74
C ALA A 53 -1.22 -4.43 1.86
N LYS A 54 -1.14 -5.41 0.95
CA LYS A 54 -1.94 -6.63 1.00
C LYS A 54 -1.66 -7.45 2.26
N GLU A 55 -0.40 -7.60 2.65
CA GLU A 55 -0.03 -8.31 3.88
C GLU A 55 -0.52 -7.59 5.14
N ILE A 56 -0.46 -6.24 5.17
CA ILE A 56 -1.05 -5.45 6.26
C ILE A 56 -2.58 -5.66 6.33
N ALA A 57 -3.26 -5.63 5.18
CA ALA A 57 -4.70 -5.81 5.11
C ALA A 57 -5.12 -7.19 5.65
N LYS A 58 -4.43 -8.26 5.24
CA LYS A 58 -4.67 -9.61 5.76
C LYS A 58 -4.49 -9.71 7.27
N LYS A 59 -3.45 -9.06 7.82
CA LYS A 59 -3.19 -9.07 9.27
C LYS A 59 -4.23 -8.30 10.09
N ARG A 60 -4.90 -7.31 9.49
CA ARG A 60 -5.91 -6.47 10.17
C ARG A 60 -7.33 -7.00 10.01
N GLY A 61 -7.57 -7.92 9.08
CA GLY A 61 -8.86 -8.53 8.82
C GLY A 61 -9.17 -9.80 9.62
N THR A 62 -8.41 -10.06 10.69
CA THR A 62 -8.75 -11.05 11.73
C THR A 62 -9.89 -10.56 12.60
#